data_AF-A0A8D8EXF1-F1
#
_entry.id   AF-A0A8D8EXF1-F1
#
_cell.length_a   1.000
_cell.length_b   1.000
_cell.length_c   1.000
_cell.angle_alpha   90.00
_cell.angle_beta   90.00
_cell.angle_gamma   90.00
#
_symmetry.space_group_name_H-M   'P 1'
#
loop_
_entity.id
_entity.type
_entity.pdbx_description
1 polymer ?
#
loop_
_entity_poly.entity_id
_entity_poly.type
_entity_poly.pdbx_seq_one_letter_code
_entity_poly.pdbx_strand_id
1 'polypeptide(L)'
;MKALIILGAVIAGVLSNEWSPMNPEEVAFEEAKCMEDHFGNDFGLAQKWMKWNLAESDGKTACYVKCLVEALGMYDKQAFQPNNIKQQYEAYKNDNGVDQAKGDAIANELGKIDAKDGKCESIAKGFIQVNNANKGVLEKIYLLDSSVRDAIYKKNPQIKPKGISIFRFCGKQFYQDGEAAYCNVRKHGFSDDPKFIKHSNCTTRGMRWMKKNGEIDESAVLRGLHDVNENGKDDVVKKSLQNCKAKDESKA
;
A
#
# COMPACT_ATOMS: atom_id res chain seq x y z
N MET A 1 13.03 -33.11 -47.17
CA MET A 1 13.26 -32.77 -45.75
C MET A 1 12.32 -31.64 -45.37
N LYS A 2 11.37 -31.88 -44.46
CA LYS A 2 10.43 -30.89 -43.94
C LYS A 2 11.11 -30.17 -42.77
N ALA A 3 11.33 -28.86 -42.86
CA ALA A 3 11.78 -28.05 -41.74
C ALA A 3 10.55 -27.56 -40.97
N LEU A 4 10.45 -27.99 -39.71
CA LEU A 4 9.40 -27.59 -38.78
C LEU A 4 9.83 -26.26 -38.14
N ILE A 5 9.15 -25.16 -38.45
CA ILE A 5 9.33 -23.87 -37.78
C ILE A 5 8.44 -23.88 -36.55
N ILE A 6 9.03 -24.00 -35.36
CA ILE A 6 8.32 -23.82 -34.09
C ILE A 6 8.30 -22.31 -33.79
N LEU A 7 7.17 -21.66 -34.06
CA LEU A 7 6.86 -20.34 -33.51
C LEU A 7 6.60 -20.49 -32.00
N GLY A 8 7.61 -20.22 -31.19
CA GLY A 8 7.43 -20.00 -29.76
C GLY A 8 6.69 -18.69 -29.53
N ALA A 9 5.42 -18.76 -29.18
CA ALA A 9 4.67 -17.61 -28.69
C ALA A 9 5.26 -17.19 -27.35
N VAL A 10 6.02 -16.08 -27.34
CA VAL A 10 6.35 -15.37 -26.12
C VAL A 10 5.06 -14.72 -25.65
N ILE A 11 4.38 -15.36 -24.70
CA ILE A 11 3.29 -14.74 -23.95
C ILE A 11 3.96 -13.64 -23.12
N ALA A 12 3.96 -12.42 -23.65
CA ALA A 12 4.19 -11.23 -22.84
C ALA A 12 3.07 -11.22 -21.79
N GLY A 13 3.40 -11.65 -20.58
CA GLY A 13 2.51 -11.52 -19.43
C GLY A 13 2.19 -10.04 -19.27
N VAL A 14 0.96 -9.67 -19.61
CA VAL A 14 0.40 -8.38 -19.21
C VAL A 14 0.33 -8.45 -17.70
N LEU A 15 1.28 -7.84 -17.01
CA LEU A 15 1.22 -7.64 -15.56
C LEU A 15 0.02 -6.72 -15.31
N SER A 16 -1.09 -7.33 -14.91
CA SER A 16 -2.30 -6.63 -14.52
C SER A 16 -2.00 -5.72 -13.33
N ASN A 17 -2.64 -4.55 -13.28
CA ASN A 17 -2.74 -3.70 -12.07
C ASN A 17 -3.66 -4.36 -11.01
N GLU A 18 -3.58 -5.68 -10.86
CA GLU A 18 -4.43 -6.42 -9.95
C GLU A 18 -3.97 -6.23 -8.51
N TRP A 19 -4.94 -5.98 -7.65
CA TRP A 19 -4.73 -5.94 -6.21
C TRP A 19 -4.23 -7.30 -5.71
N SER A 20 -3.40 -7.29 -4.67
CA SER A 20 -2.88 -8.49 -4.01
C SER A 20 -2.85 -8.29 -2.50
N PRO A 21 -2.87 -9.39 -1.69
CA PRO A 21 -2.83 -9.29 -0.24
C PRO A 21 -1.71 -8.39 0.27
N MET A 22 -2.05 -7.57 1.24
CA MET A 22 -1.19 -6.52 1.79
C MET A 22 -0.62 -6.96 3.13
N ASN A 23 0.67 -6.74 3.31
CA ASN A 23 1.33 -6.93 4.60
C ASN A 23 1.04 -5.74 5.55
N PRO A 24 1.36 -5.86 6.86
CA PRO A 24 0.97 -4.82 7.81
C PRO A 24 1.64 -3.45 7.59
N GLU A 25 2.79 -3.40 6.92
CA GLU A 25 3.43 -2.13 6.56
C GLU A 25 2.70 -1.46 5.41
N GLU A 26 2.19 -2.25 4.46
CA GLU A 26 1.45 -1.76 3.30
C GLU A 26 0.09 -1.21 3.70
N VAL A 27 -0.65 -1.93 4.55
CA VAL A 27 -1.95 -1.45 5.05
C VAL A 27 -1.78 -0.17 5.88
N ALA A 28 -0.80 -0.14 6.78
CA ALA A 28 -0.55 1.05 7.60
C ALA A 28 -0.11 2.27 6.76
N PHE A 29 0.59 2.05 5.64
CA PHE A 29 0.94 3.11 4.70
C PHE A 29 -0.30 3.71 4.05
N GLU A 30 -1.18 2.87 3.48
CA GLU A 30 -2.39 3.37 2.82
C GLU A 30 -3.38 4.00 3.82
N GLU A 31 -3.50 3.45 5.04
CA GLU A 31 -4.29 4.07 6.10
C GLU A 31 -3.78 5.48 6.41
N ALA A 32 -2.48 5.64 6.68
CA ALA A 32 -1.89 6.94 6.99
C ALA A 32 -2.06 7.93 5.82
N LYS A 33 -1.84 7.49 4.59
CA LYS A 33 -2.03 8.30 3.38
C LYS A 33 -3.46 8.83 3.28
N CYS A 34 -4.45 7.95 3.40
CA CYS A 34 -5.87 8.35 3.35
C CYS A 34 -6.26 9.27 4.51
N MET A 35 -5.70 9.06 5.70
CA MET A 35 -5.90 9.96 6.83
C MET A 35 -5.35 11.37 6.53
N GLU A 36 -4.10 11.46 6.07
CA GLU A 36 -3.44 12.73 5.75
C GLU A 36 -4.18 13.50 4.66
N ASP A 37 -4.73 12.81 3.66
CA ASP A 37 -5.45 13.44 2.55
C ASP A 37 -6.83 13.98 2.97
N HIS A 38 -7.44 13.44 4.03
CA HIS A 38 -8.84 13.73 4.37
C HIS A 38 -9.08 14.35 5.75
N PHE A 39 -8.12 14.31 6.70
CA PHE A 39 -8.34 14.83 8.05
C PHE A 39 -8.53 16.37 8.07
N GLY A 40 -7.92 17.06 7.10
CA GLY A 40 -8.03 18.51 6.94
C GLY A 40 -7.68 19.27 8.23
N ASN A 41 -6.52 18.93 8.82
CA ASN A 41 -5.99 19.49 10.07
C ASN A 41 -6.85 19.26 11.33
N ASP A 42 -7.86 18.38 11.27
CA ASP A 42 -8.62 17.97 12.45
C ASP A 42 -7.97 16.75 13.12
N PHE A 43 -7.07 17.02 14.08
CA PHE A 43 -6.37 15.96 14.81
C PHE A 43 -7.29 15.13 15.71
N GLY A 44 -8.42 15.69 16.17
CA GLY A 44 -9.40 14.96 16.96
C GLY A 44 -10.11 13.90 16.11
N LEU A 45 -10.42 14.25 14.86
CA LEU A 45 -10.97 13.32 13.88
C LEU A 45 -9.95 12.23 13.49
N ALA A 46 -8.70 12.62 13.23
CA ALA A 46 -7.62 11.66 12.95
C ALA A 46 -7.45 10.65 14.10
N GLN A 47 -7.51 11.08 15.36
CA GLN A 47 -7.44 10.16 16.51
C GLN A 47 -8.62 9.17 16.58
N LYS A 48 -9.80 9.54 16.08
CA LYS A 48 -10.94 8.62 15.98
C LYS A 48 -10.72 7.59 14.89
N TRP A 49 -10.22 8.01 13.73
CA TRP A 49 -9.91 7.11 12.61
C TRP A 49 -8.83 6.08 12.95
N MET A 50 -7.76 6.47 13.65
CA MET A 50 -6.73 5.53 14.13
C MET A 50 -7.28 4.46 15.08
N LYS A 51 -8.43 4.71 15.73
CA LYS A 51 -9.12 3.77 16.62
C LYS A 51 -10.31 3.09 15.92
N TRP A 52 -10.41 3.24 14.60
CA TRP A 52 -11.50 2.73 13.78
C TRP A 52 -12.89 3.12 14.28
N ASN A 53 -12.98 4.28 14.93
CA ASN A 53 -14.24 4.88 15.36
C ASN A 53 -14.78 5.76 14.23
N LEU A 54 -15.46 5.12 13.28
CA LEU A 54 -15.97 5.74 12.05
C LEU A 54 -17.42 6.19 12.26
N ALA A 55 -17.65 7.50 12.23
CA ALA A 55 -18.99 8.08 12.34
C ALA A 55 -19.55 8.41 10.96
N GLU A 56 -20.81 8.05 10.69
CA GLU A 56 -21.46 8.31 9.41
C GLU A 56 -21.75 9.81 9.16
N SER A 57 -21.76 10.63 10.20
CA SER A 57 -22.32 11.97 10.18
C SER A 57 -21.36 13.11 9.83
N ASP A 58 -20.08 12.84 9.57
CA ASP A 58 -19.15 13.87 9.10
C ASP A 58 -18.67 13.57 7.66
N GLY A 59 -18.79 14.57 6.77
CA GLY A 59 -18.48 14.40 5.34
C GLY A 59 -17.00 14.04 5.07
N LYS A 60 -16.09 14.33 6.02
CA LYS A 60 -14.68 13.93 5.94
C LYS A 60 -14.50 12.43 6.11
N THR A 61 -15.19 11.81 7.09
CA THR A 61 -15.12 10.36 7.34
C THR A 61 -15.64 9.58 6.14
N ALA A 62 -16.69 10.08 5.46
CA ALA A 62 -17.22 9.40 4.29
C ALA A 62 -16.16 9.21 3.19
N CYS A 63 -15.42 10.27 2.84
CA CYS A 63 -14.37 10.17 1.81
C CYS A 63 -13.08 9.52 2.32
N TYR A 64 -12.74 9.65 3.60
CA TYR A 64 -11.68 8.85 4.22
C TYR A 64 -11.96 7.35 4.08
N VAL A 65 -13.18 6.90 4.40
CA VAL A 65 -13.58 5.49 4.28
C VAL A 65 -13.48 5.05 2.83
N LYS A 66 -13.99 5.84 1.87
CA LYS A 66 -13.84 5.55 0.44
C LYS A 66 -12.37 5.34 0.05
N CYS A 67 -11.49 6.29 0.40
CA CYS A 67 -10.06 6.20 0.12
C CYS A 67 -9.47 4.89 0.69
N LEU A 68 -9.78 4.59 1.95
CA LEU A 68 -9.28 3.41 2.64
C LEU A 68 -9.75 2.12 1.95
N VAL A 69 -11.04 1.96 1.68
CA VAL A 69 -11.56 0.71 1.08
C VAL A 69 -11.09 0.52 -0.36
N GLU A 70 -10.85 1.59 -1.12
CA GLU A 70 -10.25 1.53 -2.46
C GLU A 70 -8.77 1.12 -2.37
N ALA A 71 -7.99 1.77 -1.50
CA ALA A 71 -6.57 1.49 -1.33
C ALA A 71 -6.30 0.06 -0.81
N LEU A 72 -7.17 -0.44 0.06
CA LEU A 72 -7.11 -1.81 0.59
C LEU A 72 -7.73 -2.85 -0.35
N GLY A 73 -8.21 -2.46 -1.54
CA GLY A 73 -8.81 -3.35 -2.53
C GLY A 73 -10.13 -3.99 -2.08
N MET A 74 -10.76 -3.44 -1.04
CA MET A 74 -12.08 -3.85 -0.56
C MET A 74 -13.19 -3.38 -1.49
N TYR A 75 -12.99 -2.25 -2.17
CA TYR A 75 -13.92 -1.63 -3.10
C TYR A 75 -13.19 -1.31 -4.41
N ASP A 76 -13.80 -1.67 -5.54
CA ASP A 76 -13.39 -1.20 -6.87
C ASP A 76 -14.33 -0.09 -7.34
N LYS A 77 -14.17 0.42 -8.57
CA LYS A 77 -14.96 1.53 -9.12
C LYS A 77 -16.48 1.47 -8.85
N GLN A 78 -17.08 0.28 -8.70
CA GLN A 78 -18.54 0.12 -8.58
C GLN A 78 -19.00 -0.83 -7.46
N ALA A 79 -18.14 -1.68 -6.90
CA ALA A 79 -18.58 -2.68 -5.92
C ALA A 79 -17.49 -3.08 -4.92
N PHE A 80 -17.94 -3.53 -3.75
CA PHE A 80 -17.08 -4.26 -2.83
C PHE A 80 -16.63 -5.58 -3.44
N GLN A 81 -15.42 -6.02 -3.08
CA GLN A 81 -14.71 -7.17 -3.65
C GLN A 81 -14.55 -8.28 -2.59
N PRO A 82 -15.57 -9.15 -2.38
CA PRO A 82 -15.49 -10.24 -1.40
C PRO A 82 -14.28 -11.16 -1.60
N ASN A 83 -13.90 -11.41 -2.85
CA ASN A 83 -12.77 -12.28 -3.17
C ASN A 83 -11.44 -11.67 -2.71
N ASN A 84 -11.25 -10.36 -2.84
CA ASN A 84 -10.04 -9.68 -2.35
C ASN A 84 -9.97 -9.76 -0.82
N ILE A 85 -11.10 -9.53 -0.14
CA ILE A 85 -11.17 -9.65 1.33
C ILE A 85 -10.84 -11.08 1.79
N LYS A 86 -11.34 -12.10 1.08
CA LYS A 86 -10.99 -13.51 1.36
C LYS A 86 -9.52 -13.80 1.09
N GLN A 87 -8.94 -13.27 0.01
CA GLN A 87 -7.51 -13.40 -0.25
C GLN A 87 -6.64 -12.75 0.85
N GLN A 88 -7.02 -11.56 1.33
CA GLN A 88 -6.37 -10.91 2.48
C GLN A 88 -6.45 -11.80 3.73
N TYR A 89 -7.64 -12.33 4.01
CA TYR A 89 -7.86 -13.23 5.14
C TYR A 89 -6.95 -14.48 5.03
N GLU A 90 -6.98 -15.17 3.89
CA GLU A 90 -6.23 -16.42 3.67
C GLU A 90 -4.71 -16.22 3.78
N ALA A 91 -4.19 -15.09 3.30
CA ALA A 91 -2.77 -14.78 3.37
C ALA A 91 -2.24 -14.69 4.82
N TYR A 92 -3.11 -14.38 5.79
CA TYR A 92 -2.72 -14.15 7.19
C TYR A 92 -3.60 -14.89 8.21
N LYS A 93 -4.34 -15.93 7.80
CA LYS A 93 -5.27 -16.67 8.69
C LYS A 93 -4.63 -17.27 9.93
N ASN A 94 -3.34 -17.61 9.85
CA ASN A 94 -2.58 -18.15 10.97
C ASN A 94 -2.20 -17.09 12.02
N ASP A 95 -2.36 -15.81 11.69
CA ASP A 95 -1.94 -14.68 12.53
C ASP A 95 -3.10 -13.74 12.88
N ASN A 96 -4.12 -13.61 12.02
CA ASN A 96 -5.20 -12.63 12.20
C ASN A 96 -6.18 -12.97 13.34
N GLY A 97 -6.21 -14.22 13.81
CA GLY A 97 -7.05 -14.65 14.93
C GLY A 97 -8.55 -14.53 14.65
N VAL A 98 -8.96 -14.65 13.39
CA VAL A 98 -10.35 -14.66 12.92
C VAL A 98 -10.67 -16.05 12.38
N ASP A 99 -11.79 -16.64 12.81
CA ASP A 99 -12.23 -17.93 12.27
C ASP A 99 -12.73 -17.80 10.82
N GLN A 100 -12.61 -18.89 10.06
CA GLN A 100 -12.96 -18.93 8.64
C GLN A 100 -14.40 -18.47 8.40
N ALA A 101 -15.34 -18.96 9.21
CA ALA A 101 -16.76 -18.65 9.04
C ALA A 101 -17.03 -17.16 9.21
N LYS A 102 -16.36 -16.50 10.17
CA LYS A 102 -16.45 -15.05 10.38
C LYS A 102 -15.80 -14.26 9.24
N GLY A 103 -14.64 -14.70 8.75
CA GLY A 103 -13.97 -14.09 7.59
C GLY A 103 -14.85 -14.13 6.34
N ASP A 104 -15.42 -15.30 6.04
CA ASP A 104 -16.34 -15.50 4.92
C ASP A 104 -17.64 -14.69 5.07
N ALA A 105 -18.22 -14.66 6.28
CA ALA A 105 -19.43 -13.90 6.56
C ALA A 105 -19.25 -12.41 6.26
N ILE A 106 -18.17 -11.79 6.75
CA ILE A 106 -17.90 -10.35 6.55
C ILE A 106 -17.64 -10.04 5.08
N ALA A 107 -16.86 -10.86 4.38
CA ALA A 107 -16.64 -10.68 2.95
C ALA A 107 -17.95 -10.71 2.16
N ASN A 108 -18.84 -11.66 2.48
CA ASN A 108 -20.14 -11.78 1.84
C ASN A 108 -21.11 -10.64 2.25
N GLU A 109 -21.04 -10.15 3.49
CA GLU A 109 -21.84 -8.99 3.95
C GLU A 109 -21.44 -7.71 3.22
N LEU A 110 -20.14 -7.44 3.10
CA LEU A 110 -19.63 -6.30 2.34
C LEU A 110 -20.02 -6.38 0.86
N GLY A 111 -19.96 -7.58 0.27
CA GLY A 111 -20.36 -7.82 -1.13
C GLY A 111 -21.84 -7.57 -1.44
N LYS A 112 -22.71 -7.46 -0.41
CA LYS A 112 -24.14 -7.16 -0.59
C LYS A 112 -24.45 -5.66 -0.57
N ILE A 113 -23.48 -4.81 -0.23
CA ILE A 113 -23.67 -3.37 -0.20
C ILE A 113 -23.86 -2.85 -1.63
N ASP A 114 -24.98 -2.17 -1.87
CA ASP A 114 -25.21 -1.46 -3.13
C ASP A 114 -24.63 -0.05 -3.06
N ALA A 115 -23.43 0.12 -3.63
CA ALA A 115 -22.71 1.39 -3.67
C ALA A 115 -22.23 1.73 -5.10
N LYS A 116 -22.97 1.28 -6.13
CA LYS A 116 -22.59 1.43 -7.56
C LYS A 116 -22.44 2.86 -8.04
N ASP A 117 -23.00 3.83 -7.31
CA ASP A 117 -22.83 5.25 -7.60
C ASP A 117 -21.43 5.78 -7.29
N GLY A 118 -20.61 5.00 -6.57
CA GLY A 118 -19.22 5.32 -6.24
C GLY A 118 -19.06 6.54 -5.32
N LYS A 119 -20.14 6.97 -4.64
CA LYS A 119 -20.10 8.15 -3.78
C LYS A 119 -19.56 7.83 -2.40
N CYS A 120 -18.85 8.78 -1.80
CA CYS A 120 -18.27 8.63 -0.47
C CYS A 120 -19.31 8.20 0.57
N GLU A 121 -20.49 8.83 0.56
CA GLU A 121 -21.57 8.59 1.52
C GLU A 121 -22.18 7.19 1.36
N SER A 122 -22.43 6.76 0.12
CA SER A 122 -23.00 5.44 -0.18
C SER A 122 -22.06 4.31 0.23
N ILE A 123 -20.77 4.45 -0.08
CA ILE A 123 -19.72 3.49 0.29
C ILE A 123 -19.55 3.46 1.81
N ALA A 124 -19.42 4.63 2.44
CA ALA A 124 -19.14 4.74 3.86
C ALA A 124 -20.30 4.21 4.72
N LYS A 125 -21.55 4.52 4.35
CA LYS A 125 -22.73 4.03 5.08
C LYS A 125 -22.74 2.50 5.16
N GLY A 126 -22.59 1.83 4.02
CA GLY A 126 -22.57 0.36 3.98
C GLY A 126 -21.39 -0.22 4.76
N PHE A 127 -20.19 0.34 4.54
CA PHE A 127 -18.97 -0.14 5.21
C PHE A 127 -19.04 0.03 6.73
N ILE A 128 -19.44 1.22 7.21
CA ILE A 128 -19.52 1.54 8.64
C ILE A 128 -20.54 0.65 9.34
N GLN A 129 -21.68 0.38 8.70
CA GLN A 129 -22.67 -0.56 9.23
C GLN A 129 -22.07 -1.96 9.46
N VAL A 130 -21.35 -2.51 8.47
CA VAL A 130 -20.71 -3.83 8.60
C VAL A 130 -19.58 -3.81 9.63
N ASN A 131 -18.75 -2.75 9.64
CA ASN A 131 -17.67 -2.58 10.61
C ASN A 131 -18.20 -2.53 12.04
N ASN A 132 -19.27 -1.78 12.30
CA ASN A 132 -19.87 -1.66 13.63
C ASN A 132 -20.50 -2.96 14.12
N ALA A 133 -21.13 -3.74 13.22
CA ALA A 133 -21.66 -5.06 13.54
C ALA A 133 -20.56 -6.10 13.82
N ASN A 134 -19.35 -5.87 13.32
CA ASN A 134 -18.21 -6.79 13.38
C ASN A 134 -16.96 -6.12 13.95
N LYS A 135 -17.14 -5.28 14.97
CA LYS A 135 -16.09 -4.39 15.49
C LYS A 135 -14.78 -5.13 15.78
N GLY A 136 -13.67 -4.61 15.26
CA GLY A 136 -12.33 -5.17 15.42
C GLY A 136 -11.98 -6.34 14.50
N VAL A 137 -12.94 -6.92 13.76
CA VAL A 137 -12.63 -8.05 12.87
C VAL A 137 -11.93 -7.57 11.60
N LEU A 138 -12.37 -6.46 11.00
CA LEU A 138 -11.70 -5.89 9.83
C LEU A 138 -10.30 -5.38 10.16
N GLU A 139 -10.11 -4.76 11.34
CA GLU A 139 -8.78 -4.37 11.85
C GLU A 139 -7.83 -5.56 11.95
N LYS A 140 -8.33 -6.75 12.32
CA LYS A 140 -7.55 -7.99 12.37
C LYS A 140 -7.25 -8.56 10.98
N ILE A 141 -8.24 -8.66 10.10
CA ILE A 141 -8.05 -9.17 8.72
C ILE A 141 -7.05 -8.30 7.95
N TYR A 142 -7.15 -6.98 8.09
CA TYR A 142 -6.27 -6.01 7.46
C TYR A 142 -5.06 -5.63 8.34
N LEU A 143 -4.75 -6.41 9.39
CA LEU A 143 -3.47 -6.33 10.11
C LEU A 143 -3.17 -4.97 10.77
N LEU A 144 -4.21 -4.21 11.09
CA LEU A 144 -4.15 -2.95 11.82
C LEU A 144 -4.30 -3.15 13.34
N ASP A 145 -4.92 -4.25 13.75
CA ASP A 145 -4.89 -4.70 15.14
C ASP A 145 -3.43 -4.81 15.62
N SER A 146 -3.13 -4.11 16.70
CA SER A 146 -1.75 -4.00 17.21
C SER A 146 -1.12 -5.34 17.57
N SER A 147 -1.89 -6.29 18.11
CA SER A 147 -1.36 -7.59 18.52
C SER A 147 -1.05 -8.47 17.31
N VAL A 148 -1.95 -8.51 16.33
CA VAL A 148 -1.75 -9.21 15.05
C VAL A 148 -0.55 -8.62 14.32
N ARG A 149 -0.54 -7.30 14.12
CA ARG A 149 0.51 -6.58 13.41
C ARG A 149 1.89 -6.84 14.01
N ASP A 150 2.03 -6.66 15.32
CA ASP A 150 3.32 -6.75 15.99
C ASP A 150 3.81 -8.20 16.04
N ALA A 151 2.90 -9.19 16.09
CA ALA A 151 3.25 -10.60 15.94
C ALA A 151 3.78 -10.92 14.53
N ILE A 152 3.15 -10.40 13.48
CA ILE A 152 3.60 -10.59 12.10
C ILE A 152 4.98 -9.96 11.89
N TYR A 153 5.22 -8.74 12.38
CA TYR A 153 6.54 -8.10 12.28
C TYR A 153 7.65 -8.92 12.96
N LYS A 154 7.37 -9.55 14.11
CA LYS A 154 8.35 -10.41 14.81
C LYS A 154 8.71 -11.66 14.01
N LYS A 155 7.74 -12.26 13.32
CA LYS A 155 7.94 -13.46 12.50
C LYS A 155 8.56 -13.16 11.13
N ASN A 156 8.43 -11.93 10.65
CA ASN A 156 8.80 -11.54 9.29
C ASN A 156 9.78 -10.36 9.30
N PRO A 157 11.07 -10.58 9.62
CA PRO A 157 12.08 -9.52 9.66
C PRO A 157 12.33 -8.85 8.30
N GLN A 158 11.86 -9.44 7.20
CA GLN A 158 11.88 -8.88 5.85
C GLN A 158 10.81 -7.80 5.61
N ILE A 159 9.87 -7.60 6.54
CA ILE A 159 8.88 -6.51 6.49
C ILE A 159 9.36 -5.38 7.40
N LYS A 160 9.30 -4.13 6.93
CA LYS A 160 9.73 -2.97 7.72
C LYS A 160 8.79 -2.69 8.90
N PRO A 161 9.18 -2.93 10.17
CA PRO A 161 8.32 -2.64 11.31
C PRO A 161 8.19 -1.13 11.56
N LYS A 162 7.32 -0.74 12.50
CA LYS A 162 7.29 0.61 13.06
C LYS A 162 8.60 0.90 13.82
N GLY A 163 9.03 2.16 13.83
CA GLY A 163 10.19 2.62 14.62
C GLY A 163 11.54 2.58 13.91
N ILE A 164 11.60 2.06 12.69
CA ILE A 164 12.77 2.13 11.81
C ILE A 164 12.39 2.83 10.49
N SER A 165 13.21 3.75 10.02
CA SER A 165 12.97 4.44 8.74
C SER A 165 13.18 3.48 7.56
N ILE A 166 12.50 3.73 6.44
CA ILE A 166 12.65 2.91 5.22
C ILE A 166 14.11 2.89 4.73
N PHE A 167 14.79 4.03 4.74
CA PHE A 167 16.21 4.12 4.36
C PHE A 167 17.13 3.32 5.28
N ARG A 168 16.84 3.27 6.60
CA ARG A 168 17.63 2.46 7.52
C ARG A 168 17.30 0.98 7.37
N PHE A 169 16.03 0.63 7.17
CA PHE A 169 15.59 -0.74 6.95
C PHE A 169 16.20 -1.35 5.68
N CYS A 170 16.16 -0.65 4.55
CA CYS A 170 16.83 -1.07 3.33
C CYS A 170 18.37 -1.03 3.50
N GLY A 171 18.91 0.00 4.14
CA GLY A 171 20.35 0.12 4.40
C GLY A 171 20.94 -1.10 5.11
N LYS A 172 20.29 -1.57 6.18
CA LYS A 172 20.72 -2.75 6.95
C LYS A 172 20.70 -4.06 6.16
N GLN A 173 19.98 -4.13 5.04
CA GLN A 173 19.92 -5.34 4.20
C GLN A 173 21.09 -5.43 3.23
N PHE A 174 21.66 -4.29 2.83
CA PHE A 174 22.66 -4.23 1.76
C PHE A 174 24.02 -3.73 2.22
N TYR A 175 24.07 -3.00 3.34
CA TYR A 175 25.28 -2.35 3.81
C TYR A 175 25.65 -2.71 5.25
N GLN A 176 26.96 -2.68 5.53
CA GLN A 176 27.51 -2.70 6.88
C GLN A 176 27.55 -1.29 7.48
N ASP A 177 27.35 -1.21 8.80
CA ASP A 177 27.40 0.07 9.51
C ASP A 177 28.80 0.67 9.44
N GLY A 178 28.87 1.93 9.00
CA GLY A 178 30.13 2.67 8.86
C GLY A 178 30.92 2.39 7.58
N GLU A 179 30.46 1.49 6.70
CA GLU A 179 31.16 1.29 5.43
C GLU A 179 31.10 2.55 4.54
N ALA A 180 32.21 2.85 3.84
CA ALA A 180 32.37 4.11 3.12
C ALA A 180 31.25 4.36 2.08
N ALA A 181 30.85 3.32 1.35
CA ALA A 181 29.75 3.39 0.38
C ALA A 181 28.42 3.80 1.05
N TYR A 182 28.09 3.23 2.21
CA TYR A 182 26.87 3.61 2.92
C TYR A 182 26.95 5.02 3.51
N CYS A 183 28.12 5.42 4.01
CA CYS A 183 28.37 6.80 4.42
C CYS A 183 28.15 7.79 3.26
N ASN A 184 28.56 7.44 2.03
CA ASN A 184 28.30 8.24 0.84
C ASN A 184 26.80 8.32 0.52
N VAL A 185 26.07 7.18 0.55
CA VAL A 185 24.61 7.16 0.38
C VAL A 185 23.93 8.10 1.38
N ARG A 186 24.32 8.05 2.66
CA ARG A 186 23.72 8.89 3.71
C ARG A 186 24.06 10.38 3.55
N LYS A 187 25.26 10.71 3.07
CA LYS A 187 25.74 12.08 2.90
C LYS A 187 25.18 12.76 1.64
N HIS A 188 25.03 12.00 0.56
CA HIS A 188 24.76 12.57 -0.77
C HIS A 188 23.49 12.03 -1.43
N GLY A 189 22.82 11.03 -0.85
CA GLY A 189 21.60 10.44 -1.40
C GLY A 189 21.84 9.51 -2.61
N PHE A 190 23.08 9.30 -3.03
CA PHE A 190 23.46 8.48 -4.17
C PHE A 190 24.82 7.81 -3.92
N SER A 191 25.04 6.66 -4.56
CA SER A 191 26.33 5.95 -4.62
C SER A 191 26.44 5.22 -5.96
N ASP A 192 27.65 5.17 -6.52
CA ASP A 192 27.99 4.43 -7.74
C ASP A 192 28.33 2.96 -7.48
N ASP A 193 28.40 2.54 -6.22
CA ASP A 193 28.65 1.15 -5.85
C ASP A 193 27.49 0.20 -6.26
N PRO A 194 27.78 -1.08 -6.58
CA PRO A 194 26.78 -2.00 -7.11
C PRO A 194 25.66 -2.36 -6.12
N LYS A 195 25.84 -2.20 -4.80
CA LYS A 195 24.78 -2.43 -3.81
C LYS A 195 23.70 -1.35 -3.92
N PHE A 196 24.03 -0.17 -4.47
CA PHE A 196 23.09 0.95 -4.58
C PHE A 196 21.90 0.65 -5.48
N ILE A 197 22.04 -0.22 -6.49
CA ILE A 197 20.91 -0.64 -7.33
C ILE A 197 19.83 -1.34 -6.50
N LYS A 198 20.23 -2.28 -5.63
CA LYS A 198 19.29 -3.01 -4.76
C LYS A 198 18.74 -2.10 -3.65
N HIS A 199 19.60 -1.27 -3.06
CA HIS A 199 19.18 -0.33 -2.03
C HIS A 199 18.18 0.70 -2.54
N SER A 200 18.47 1.34 -3.68
CA SER A 200 17.58 2.32 -4.30
C SER A 200 16.26 1.69 -4.73
N ASN A 201 16.27 0.48 -5.31
CA ASN A 201 15.04 -0.26 -5.60
C ASN A 201 14.19 -0.49 -4.33
N CYS A 202 14.79 -0.95 -3.23
CA CYS A 202 14.10 -1.13 -1.94
C CYS A 202 13.51 0.19 -1.41
N THR A 203 14.28 1.28 -1.41
CA THR A 203 13.80 2.56 -0.86
C THR A 203 12.76 3.22 -1.76
N THR A 204 12.94 3.21 -3.08
CA THR A 204 12.01 3.83 -4.03
C THR A 204 10.66 3.11 -4.02
N ARG A 205 10.64 1.77 -3.92
CA ARG A 205 9.41 1.00 -3.72
C ARG A 205 8.81 1.21 -2.33
N GLY A 206 9.65 1.25 -1.30
CA GLY A 206 9.19 1.51 0.07
C GLY A 206 8.58 2.90 0.28
N MET A 207 9.01 3.90 -0.50
CA MET A 207 8.40 5.24 -0.53
C MET A 207 7.20 5.34 -1.48
N ARG A 208 6.85 4.26 -2.18
CA ARG A 208 5.80 4.20 -3.21
C ARG A 208 6.04 5.11 -4.42
N TRP A 209 7.23 5.68 -4.57
CA TRP A 209 7.65 6.33 -5.82
C TRP A 209 7.72 5.35 -6.98
N MET A 210 7.94 4.07 -6.69
CA MET A 210 7.77 2.97 -7.63
C MET A 210 6.73 2.00 -7.08
N LYS A 211 5.70 1.71 -7.89
CA LYS A 211 4.62 0.77 -7.56
C LYS A 211 5.14 -0.67 -7.53
N LYS A 212 4.34 -1.61 -7.02
CA LYS A 212 4.67 -3.05 -7.01
C LYS A 212 5.02 -3.57 -8.41
N ASN A 213 4.28 -3.14 -9.43
CA ASN A 213 4.51 -3.52 -10.84
C ASN A 213 5.79 -2.91 -11.47
N GLY A 214 6.54 -2.07 -10.74
CA GLY A 214 7.78 -1.46 -11.21
C GLY A 214 7.60 -0.12 -11.93
N GLU A 215 6.36 0.32 -12.15
CA GLU A 215 6.09 1.64 -12.74
C GLU A 215 6.31 2.76 -11.71
N ILE A 216 6.78 3.91 -12.18
CA ILE A 216 6.89 5.11 -11.35
C ILE A 216 5.50 5.70 -11.06
N ASP A 217 5.29 6.11 -9.81
CA ASP A 217 4.14 6.91 -9.40
C ASP A 217 4.55 8.37 -9.28
N GLU A 218 4.26 9.15 -10.32
CA GLU A 218 4.54 10.60 -10.36
C GLU A 218 3.90 11.31 -9.16
N SER A 219 2.67 10.95 -8.79
CA SER A 219 1.95 11.62 -7.69
C SER A 219 2.62 11.39 -6.34
N ALA A 220 3.20 10.20 -6.11
CA ALA A 220 3.94 9.91 -4.88
C ALA A 220 5.25 10.70 -4.78
N VAL A 221 5.92 10.97 -5.91
CA VAL A 221 7.11 11.83 -5.95
C VAL A 221 6.73 13.28 -5.65
N LEU A 222 5.66 13.78 -6.27
CA LEU A 222 5.20 15.16 -6.07
C LEU A 222 4.71 15.41 -4.64
N ARG A 223 4.03 14.44 -4.01
CA ARG A 223 3.65 14.52 -2.58
C ARG A 223 4.84 14.87 -1.69
N GLY A 224 5.98 14.21 -1.90
CA GLY A 224 7.19 14.48 -1.12
C GLY A 224 7.78 15.88 -1.32
N LEU A 225 7.53 16.52 -2.46
CA LEU A 225 7.90 17.93 -2.69
C LEU A 225 6.93 18.89 -1.99
N HIS A 226 5.63 18.62 -2.09
CA HIS A 226 4.60 19.45 -1.46
C HIS A 226 4.70 19.41 0.07
N ASP A 227 5.10 18.26 0.65
CA ASP A 227 5.37 18.10 2.09
C ASP A 227 6.48 19.03 2.61
N VAL A 228 7.40 19.47 1.74
CA VAL A 228 8.45 20.45 2.06
C VAL A 228 8.15 21.85 1.51
N ASN A 229 6.89 22.11 1.15
CA ASN A 229 6.39 23.37 0.58
C ASN A 229 7.03 23.76 -0.77
N GLU A 230 7.53 22.79 -1.54
CA GLU A 230 8.04 23.03 -2.89
C GLU A 230 6.95 22.76 -3.92
N ASN A 231 6.33 23.83 -4.43
CA ASN A 231 5.20 23.75 -5.36
C ASN A 231 5.59 24.14 -6.81
N GLY A 232 6.86 24.47 -7.06
CA GLY A 232 7.32 25.02 -8.33
C GLY A 232 8.07 24.03 -9.22
N LYS A 233 8.05 22.72 -8.90
CA LYS A 233 8.89 21.71 -9.55
C LYS A 233 8.12 20.57 -10.21
N ASP A 234 6.79 20.59 -10.21
CA ASP A 234 5.97 19.51 -10.75
C ASP A 234 6.32 19.19 -12.22
N ASP A 235 6.35 20.21 -13.09
CA ASP A 235 6.74 20.04 -14.50
C ASP A 235 8.20 19.60 -14.67
N VAL A 236 9.08 19.98 -13.75
CA VAL A 236 10.49 19.56 -13.77
C VAL A 236 10.59 18.06 -13.47
N VAL A 237 9.87 17.58 -12.47
CA VAL A 237 9.80 16.14 -12.14
C VAL A 237 9.24 15.36 -13.32
N LYS A 238 8.10 15.78 -13.85
CA LYS A 238 7.45 15.13 -14.99
C LYS A 238 8.38 15.02 -16.19
N LYS A 239 9.07 16.12 -16.54
CA LYS A 239 10.06 16.14 -17.61
C LYS A 239 11.24 15.21 -17.33
N SER A 240 11.72 15.14 -16.09
CA SER A 240 12.79 14.21 -15.72
C SER A 240 12.37 12.75 -15.86
N LEU A 241 11.14 12.40 -15.46
CA LEU A 241 10.61 11.05 -15.62
C LEU A 241 10.46 10.66 -17.09
N GLN A 242 9.94 11.57 -17.93
CA GLN A 242 9.77 11.34 -19.37
C GLN A 242 11.08 11.12 -20.11
N ASN A 243 12.16 11.81 -19.70
CA ASN A 243 13.46 11.72 -20.36
C ASN A 243 14.38 10.67 -19.74
N CYS A 244 13.94 9.97 -18.70
CA CYS A 244 14.74 8.99 -17.99
C CYS A 244 14.94 7.73 -18.86
N LYS A 245 16.17 7.48 -19.30
CA LYS A 245 16.55 6.25 -20.01
C LYS A 245 16.84 5.14 -19.00
N ALA A 246 15.80 4.63 -18.35
CA ALA A 246 15.92 3.45 -17.49
C ALA A 246 16.08 2.19 -18.34
N LYS A 247 17.08 1.35 -18.04
CA LYS A 247 17.11 -0.02 -18.55
C LYS A 247 16.08 -0.82 -17.78
N ASP A 248 15.32 -1.65 -18.48
CA ASP A 248 14.24 -2.49 -17.94
C ASP A 248 14.79 -3.70 -17.14
N GLU A 249 15.81 -3.46 -16.30
CA GLU A 249 16.44 -4.45 -15.40
C GLU A 249 15.64 -4.60 -14.09
N SER A 250 14.58 -3.82 -13.89
CA SER A 250 13.76 -3.76 -12.66
C SER A 250 12.68 -4.84 -12.55
N LYS A 251 12.71 -5.86 -13.42
CA LYS A 251 11.74 -6.97 -13.49
C LYS A 251 12.23 -8.28 -12.84
N ALA A 252 13.29 -8.23 -12.03
CA ALA A 252 13.80 -9.37 -11.27
C ALA A 252 13.24 -9.41 -9.84
#